data_AF-A0A5D6V5E4-F1
#
_entry.id   AF-A0A5D6V5E4-F1
#
_cell.length_a   1.000
_cell.length_b   1.000
_cell.length_c   1.000
_cell.angle_alpha   90.00
_cell.angle_beta   90.00
_cell.angle_gamma   90.00
#
_symmetry.space_group_name_H-M   'P 1'
#
loop_
_entity.id
_entity.type
_entity.pdbx_description
1 polymer ?
#
loop_
_entity_poly.entity_id
_entity_poly.type
_entity_poly.pdbx_seq_one_letter_code
_entity_poly.pdbx_strand_id
1 'polypeptide(L)'
;MRIFLPFRPVVIATCAAVFLLVTACWAGITSNLLIEPGKQFALGGGQLGAFRVVAHNVGKVPVEIKERPRGGGNFGKTTLAPGARGTLRFMAGSTALLLNPSAQQARLDLKITGDTRLSMTYEANGKQ
;
A
#
# COMPACT_ATOMS: atom_id res chain seq x y z
N MET A 1 -63.82 -34.83 -9.59
CA MET A 1 -63.81 -33.36 -9.36
C MET A 1 -62.36 -32.95 -9.14
N ARG A 2 -61.74 -32.27 -10.14
CA ARG A 2 -60.32 -31.89 -10.11
C ARG A 2 -60.19 -30.55 -9.38
N ILE A 3 -59.48 -30.52 -8.25
CA ILE A 3 -59.20 -29.29 -7.51
C ILE A 3 -57.76 -28.89 -7.80
N PHE A 4 -57.62 -27.79 -8.55
CA PHE A 4 -56.35 -27.13 -8.85
C PHE A 4 -55.81 -26.48 -7.57
N LEU A 5 -54.58 -26.82 -7.19
CA LEU A 5 -53.79 -26.08 -6.20
C LEU A 5 -53.00 -24.97 -6.91
N PRO A 6 -53.12 -23.69 -6.53
CA PRO A 6 -52.31 -22.63 -7.10
C PRO A 6 -50.89 -22.71 -6.53
N PHE A 7 -49.93 -23.06 -7.39
CA PHE A 7 -48.51 -22.84 -7.16
C PHE A 7 -48.28 -21.34 -6.87
N ARG A 8 -47.77 -21.01 -5.69
CA ARG A 8 -47.37 -19.65 -5.30
C ARG A 8 -45.87 -19.47 -5.58
N PRO A 9 -45.45 -18.72 -6.61
CA PRO A 9 -44.03 -18.52 -6.95
C PRO A 9 -43.39 -17.37 -6.15
N VAL A 10 -43.82 -17.13 -4.90
CA VAL A 10 -43.43 -15.93 -4.14
C VAL A 10 -42.24 -16.19 -3.20
N VAL A 11 -41.86 -17.44 -2.96
CA VAL A 11 -40.85 -17.78 -1.93
C VAL A 11 -39.40 -17.85 -2.48
N ILE A 12 -39.19 -17.78 -3.81
CA ILE A 12 -37.84 -17.98 -4.38
C ILE A 12 -37.07 -16.65 -4.62
N ALA A 13 -37.76 -15.49 -4.61
CA ALA A 13 -37.13 -14.22 -4.98
C ALA A 13 -36.30 -13.56 -3.86
N THR A 14 -36.40 -14.01 -2.60
CA THR A 14 -35.80 -13.30 -1.46
C THR A 14 -34.38 -13.77 -1.09
N CYS A 15 -33.96 -14.97 -1.51
CA CYS A 15 -32.62 -15.49 -1.18
C CYS A 15 -31.50 -15.05 -2.15
N ALA A 16 -31.83 -14.57 -3.35
CA ALA A 16 -30.83 -14.17 -4.34
C ALA A 16 -30.20 -12.78 -4.08
N ALA A 17 -30.81 -11.96 -3.23
CA ALA A 17 -30.35 -10.59 -2.97
C ALA A 17 -29.20 -10.48 -1.95
N VAL A 18 -28.90 -11.55 -1.20
CA VAL A 18 -27.91 -11.50 -0.10
C VAL A 18 -26.48 -11.84 -0.56
N PHE A 19 -26.28 -12.40 -1.76
CA PHE A 19 -24.97 -12.87 -2.20
C PHE A 19 -24.13 -11.87 -3.02
N LEU A 20 -24.65 -10.69 -3.36
CA LEU A 20 -23.97 -9.72 -4.23
C LEU A 20 -23.08 -8.68 -3.52
N LEU A 21 -22.93 -8.75 -2.20
CA LEU A 21 -22.30 -7.66 -1.42
C LEU A 21 -20.86 -7.92 -0.93
N VAL A 22 -20.21 -9.04 -1.32
CA VAL A 22 -18.85 -9.36 -0.84
C VAL A 22 -17.88 -9.59 -1.99
N THR A 23 -17.78 -8.63 -2.91
CA THR A 23 -16.57 -8.47 -3.72
C THR A 23 -15.94 -7.11 -3.40
N ALA A 24 -15.56 -6.91 -2.14
CA ALA A 24 -14.61 -5.87 -1.79
C ALA A 24 -13.25 -6.30 -2.37
N CYS A 25 -13.01 -5.98 -3.64
CA CYS A 25 -11.68 -6.03 -4.23
C CYS A 25 -10.74 -5.29 -3.28
N TRP A 26 -9.83 -6.02 -2.63
CA TRP A 26 -8.69 -5.43 -1.93
C TRP A 26 -7.83 -4.71 -2.97
N ALA A 27 -8.23 -3.49 -3.32
CA ALA A 27 -7.51 -2.63 -4.24
C ALA A 27 -6.16 -2.31 -3.60
N GLY A 28 -5.12 -2.92 -4.15
CA GLY A 28 -3.74 -2.64 -3.79
C GLY A 28 -3.00 -2.04 -4.99
N ILE A 29 -2.09 -1.12 -4.73
CA ILE A 29 -1.20 -0.56 -5.75
C ILE A 29 0.07 -1.40 -5.77
N THR A 30 0.49 -1.85 -6.95
CA THR A 30 1.83 -2.42 -7.16
C THR A 30 2.69 -1.42 -7.92
N SER A 31 3.93 -1.23 -7.50
CA SER A 31 4.86 -0.29 -8.14
C SER A 31 6.27 -0.87 -8.22
N ASN A 32 6.94 -0.62 -9.34
CA ASN A 32 8.37 -0.86 -9.50
C ASN A 32 9.06 0.50 -9.33
N LEU A 33 9.54 0.76 -8.11
CA LEU A 33 10.10 2.05 -7.73
C LEU A 33 11.61 2.09 -8.00
N LEU A 34 12.05 3.16 -8.67
CA LEU A 34 13.46 3.46 -8.92
C LEU A 34 13.82 4.72 -8.12
N ILE A 35 14.90 4.68 -7.34
CA ILE A 35 15.34 5.84 -6.56
C ILE A 35 16.78 6.16 -6.95
N GLU A 36 16.99 7.37 -7.47
CA GLU A 36 18.31 7.86 -7.83
C GLU A 36 19.26 7.94 -6.62
N PRO A 37 20.59 7.91 -6.86
CA PRO A 37 21.58 8.16 -5.82
C PRO A 37 21.31 9.45 -5.06
N GLY A 38 21.44 9.43 -3.73
CA GLY A 38 21.26 10.64 -2.93
C GLY A 38 19.81 11.15 -2.83
N LYS A 39 18.84 10.42 -3.36
CA LYS A 39 17.41 10.79 -3.33
C LYS A 39 16.61 9.91 -2.38
N GLN A 40 15.42 10.39 -2.06
CA GLN A 40 14.40 9.62 -1.36
C GLN A 40 13.05 9.77 -2.05
N PHE A 41 12.24 8.73 -1.95
CA PHE A 41 10.86 8.72 -2.40
C PHE A 41 9.92 8.87 -1.19
N ALA A 42 9.04 9.86 -1.25
CA ALA A 42 8.03 10.15 -0.25
C ALA A 42 6.66 9.64 -0.74
N LEU A 43 6.06 8.74 0.04
CA LEU A 43 4.75 8.13 -0.25
C LEU A 43 3.76 8.44 0.87
N GLY A 44 2.64 9.09 0.52
CA GLY A 44 1.59 9.48 1.47
C GLY A 44 1.83 10.85 2.12
N GLY A 45 1.16 11.10 3.24
CA GLY A 45 1.19 12.36 4.01
C GLY A 45 -0.14 13.10 4.05
N GLY A 46 -1.08 12.79 3.14
CA GLY A 46 -2.40 13.45 3.04
C GLY A 46 -3.60 12.53 3.26
N GLN A 47 -3.37 11.22 3.33
CA GLN A 47 -4.42 10.22 3.45
C GLN A 47 -5.07 10.22 4.83
N LEU A 48 -6.37 9.92 4.90
CA LEU A 48 -7.13 9.86 6.16
C LEU A 48 -6.98 8.52 6.87
N GLY A 49 -6.74 7.44 6.12
CA GLY A 49 -6.55 6.10 6.68
C GLY A 49 -5.09 5.68 6.79
N ALA A 50 -4.83 4.64 7.57
CA ALA A 50 -3.54 3.97 7.58
C ALA A 50 -3.30 3.20 6.27
N PHE A 51 -2.03 2.96 5.95
CA PHE A 51 -1.65 2.14 4.81
C PHE A 51 -0.51 1.19 5.17
N ARG A 52 -0.40 0.12 4.38
CA ARG A 52 0.61 -0.92 4.52
C ARG A 52 1.41 -1.00 3.24
N VAL A 53 2.73 -1.09 3.37
CA VAL A 53 3.67 -1.29 2.26
C VAL A 53 4.39 -2.61 2.48
N VAL A 54 4.30 -3.50 1.49
CA VAL A 54 5.23 -4.62 1.33
C VAL A 54 6.29 -4.16 0.35
N ALA A 55 7.54 -4.05 0.81
CA ALA A 55 8.66 -3.60 0.01
C ALA A 55 9.66 -4.74 -0.17
N HIS A 56 10.10 -4.98 -1.40
CA HIS A 56 11.13 -5.96 -1.74
C HIS A 56 12.25 -5.26 -2.48
N ASN A 57 13.47 -5.30 -1.93
CA ASN A 57 14.65 -4.71 -2.53
C ASN A 57 15.19 -5.64 -3.63
N VAL A 58 14.80 -5.36 -4.87
CA VAL A 58 15.32 -6.04 -6.08
C VAL A 58 16.58 -5.39 -6.64
N GLY A 59 17.05 -4.32 -6.00
CA GLY A 59 18.28 -3.61 -6.35
C GLY A 59 19.54 -4.25 -5.77
N LYS A 60 20.67 -3.61 -6.05
CA LYS A 60 22.01 -4.02 -5.57
C LYS A 60 22.49 -3.25 -4.34
N VAL A 61 21.75 -2.22 -3.93
CA VAL A 61 22.11 -1.33 -2.83
C VAL A 61 21.09 -1.38 -1.69
N PRO A 62 21.49 -1.14 -0.44
CA PRO A 62 20.54 -1.07 0.67
C PRO A 62 19.61 0.15 0.54
N VAL A 63 18.38 0.00 1.03
CA VAL A 63 17.38 1.09 1.10
C VAL A 63 16.94 1.26 2.54
N GLU A 64 17.10 2.48 3.07
CA GLU A 64 16.56 2.84 4.38
C GLU A 64 15.07 3.21 4.25
N ILE A 65 14.25 2.74 5.18
CA ILE A 65 12.84 3.12 5.25
C ILE A 65 12.55 3.81 6.58
N LYS A 66 11.96 5.00 6.49
CA LYS A 66 11.59 5.86 7.62
C LYS A 66 10.11 6.22 7.53
N GLU A 67 9.54 6.62 8.66
CA GLU A 67 8.22 7.23 8.74
C GLU A 67 8.36 8.68 9.17
N ARG A 68 7.67 9.58 8.48
CA ARG A 68 7.46 10.98 8.87
C ARG A 68 5.99 11.13 9.26
N PRO A 69 5.62 11.12 10.56
CA PRO A 69 4.27 11.35 11.01
C PRO A 69 3.77 12.76 10.67
N ARG A 70 2.45 12.97 10.70
CA ARG A 70 1.84 14.30 10.49
C ARG A 70 2.36 15.36 11.47
N GLY A 71 2.75 14.95 12.68
CA GLY A 71 3.35 15.83 13.70
C GLY A 71 4.81 16.21 13.46
N GLY A 72 5.41 15.74 12.36
CA GLY A 72 6.83 15.97 12.05
C GLY A 72 7.76 14.90 12.64
N GLY A 73 9.07 15.14 12.47
CA GLY A 73 10.12 14.17 12.81
C GLY A 73 10.26 13.06 11.76
N ASN A 74 11.44 12.44 11.70
CA ASN A 74 11.70 11.28 10.85
C ASN A 74 12.17 10.11 11.71
N PHE A 75 11.39 9.04 11.76
CA PHE A 75 11.66 7.87 12.59
C PHE A 75 12.11 6.69 11.73
N GLY A 76 13.25 6.10 12.06
CA GLY A 76 13.75 4.91 11.39
C GLY A 76 12.82 3.71 11.62
N LYS A 77 12.44 3.00 10.55
CA LYS A 77 11.69 1.74 10.64
C LYS A 77 12.59 0.54 10.38
N THR A 78 13.31 0.53 9.26
CA THR A 78 14.17 -0.59 8.87
C THR A 78 15.13 -0.19 7.75
N THR A 79 16.11 -1.03 7.48
CA THR A 79 16.97 -0.96 6.29
C THR A 79 16.86 -2.29 5.55
N LEU A 80 16.44 -2.24 4.28
CA LEU A 80 16.33 -3.42 3.44
C LEU A 80 17.65 -3.62 2.69
N ALA A 81 18.38 -4.68 3.03
CA ALA A 81 19.50 -5.16 2.23
C ALA A 81 19.04 -5.63 0.84
N PRO A 82 19.93 -5.73 -0.16
CA PRO A 82 19.62 -6.36 -1.44
C PRO A 82 18.98 -7.74 -1.27
N GLY A 83 17.89 -8.00 -1.99
CA GLY A 83 17.07 -9.23 -1.89
C GLY A 83 16.15 -9.30 -0.67
N ALA A 84 16.26 -8.37 0.29
CA ALA A 84 15.44 -8.39 1.49
C ALA A 84 14.01 -7.87 1.22
N ARG A 85 13.06 -8.39 2.00
CA ARG A 85 11.65 -7.98 1.96
C ARG A 85 11.19 -7.54 3.35
N GLY A 86 10.43 -6.45 3.41
CA GLY A 86 9.82 -5.92 4.62
C GLY A 86 8.31 -5.68 4.45
N THR A 87 7.56 -5.90 5.53
CA THR A 87 6.17 -5.45 5.64
C THR A 87 6.11 -4.33 6.67
N LEU A 88 5.64 -3.16 6.24
CA LEU A 88 5.63 -1.95 7.06
C LEU A 88 4.22 -1.36 7.08
N ARG A 89 3.82 -0.84 8.25
CA ARG A 89 2.56 -0.14 8.45
C ARG A 89 2.84 1.31 8.80
N PHE A 90 2.06 2.21 8.23
CA PHE A 90 2.15 3.64 8.38
C PHE A 90 0.79 4.18 8.81
N MET A 91 0.80 5.12 9.75
CA MET A 91 -0.43 5.67 10.31
C MET A 91 -1.11 6.65 9.34
N ALA A 92 -2.36 7.01 9.65
CA ALA A 92 -3.07 8.07 8.95
C ALA A 92 -2.25 9.37 8.92
N GLY A 93 -2.24 10.04 7.76
CA GLY A 93 -1.47 11.27 7.53
C GLY A 93 0.06 11.13 7.62
N SER A 94 0.61 9.92 7.75
CA SER A 94 2.05 9.71 7.79
C SER A 94 2.62 9.52 6.39
N THR A 95 3.88 9.91 6.19
CA THR A 95 4.63 9.70 4.95
C THR A 95 5.65 8.59 5.15
N ALA A 96 5.64 7.60 4.26
CA ALA A 96 6.70 6.61 4.14
C ALA A 96 7.84 7.22 3.31
N LEU A 97 9.03 7.31 3.90
CA LEU A 97 10.24 7.78 3.22
C LEU A 97 11.10 6.56 2.90
N LEU A 98 11.37 6.34 1.61
CA LEU A 98 12.27 5.30 1.13
C LEU A 98 13.52 5.99 0.60
N LEU A 99 14.65 5.82 1.27
CA LEU A 99 15.87 6.57 1.02
C LEU A 99 16.90 5.68 0.35
N ASN A 100 17.54 6.21 -0.68
CA ASN A 100 18.72 5.61 -1.27
C ASN A 100 19.97 6.40 -0.82
N PRO A 101 20.69 5.94 0.23
CA PRO A 101 21.91 6.60 0.68
C PRO A 101 23.14 6.29 -0.19
N SER A 102 23.00 5.45 -1.22
CA SER A 102 24.13 4.94 -2.00
C SER A 102 24.42 5.81 -3.23
N ALA A 103 25.60 5.61 -3.82
CA ALA A 103 26.01 6.24 -5.09
C ALA A 103 25.41 5.55 -6.34
N GLN A 104 24.62 4.49 -6.18
CA GLN A 104 23.98 3.74 -7.27
C GLN A 104 22.46 3.78 -7.13
N GLN A 105 21.74 3.61 -8.23
CA GLN A 105 20.27 3.58 -8.24
C GLN A 105 19.72 2.40 -7.42
N ALA A 106 18.78 2.67 -6.53
CA ALA A 106 18.02 1.65 -5.81
C ALA A 106 16.78 1.23 -6.59
N ARG A 107 16.37 -0.04 -6.41
CA ARG A 107 15.19 -0.62 -7.06
C ARG A 107 14.35 -1.40 -6.06
N LEU A 108 13.06 -1.12 -6.01
CA LEU A 108 12.13 -1.71 -5.07
C LEU A 108 10.85 -2.14 -5.76
N ASP A 109 10.37 -3.35 -5.46
CA ASP A 109 9.00 -3.74 -5.76
C ASP A 109 8.14 -3.43 -4.54
N LEU A 110 7.10 -2.64 -4.74
CA LEU A 110 6.17 -2.23 -3.71
C LEU A 110 4.80 -2.83 -3.97
N LYS A 111 4.17 -3.34 -2.91
CA LYS A 111 2.74 -3.63 -2.87
C LYS A 111 2.12 -2.85 -1.72
N ILE A 112 1.23 -1.92 -2.04
CA ILE A 112 0.59 -1.01 -1.10
C ILE A 112 -0.88 -1.37 -0.96
N THR A 113 -1.39 -1.41 0.27
CA THR A 113 -2.78 -1.73 0.61
C THR A 113 -3.28 -0.84 1.74
N GLY A 114 -4.59 -0.68 1.91
CA GLY A 114 -5.19 0.23 2.90
C GLY A 114 -5.73 1.48 2.22
N ASP A 115 -5.54 2.67 2.82
CA ASP A 115 -5.87 3.92 2.13
C ASP A 115 -4.81 4.23 1.07
N THR A 116 -5.17 4.06 -0.20
CA THR A 116 -4.27 4.23 -1.35
C THR A 116 -4.35 5.62 -1.98
N ARG A 117 -5.07 6.58 -1.37
CA ARG A 117 -5.08 8.00 -1.79
C ARG A 117 -3.79 8.69 -1.35
N LEU A 118 -2.67 8.20 -1.88
CA LEU A 118 -1.33 8.57 -1.46
C LEU A 118 -0.70 9.50 -2.49
N SER A 119 -0.08 10.58 -2.02
CA SER A 119 0.81 11.41 -2.83
C SER A 119 2.15 10.71 -3.04
N MET A 120 2.82 11.02 -4.15
CA MET A 120 4.11 10.43 -4.53
C MET A 120 5.05 11.54 -4.99
N THR A 121 6.18 11.71 -4.31
CA THR A 121 7.14 12.79 -4.59
C THR A 121 8.58 12.32 -4.40
N TYR A 122 9.52 12.90 -5.15
CA TYR A 122 10.96 12.73 -4.91
C TYR A 122 11.52 13.92 -4.14
N GLU A 123 12.35 13.62 -3.14
CA GLU A 123 13.06 14.61 -2.31
C GLU A 123 14.57 14.29 -2.29
N ALA A 124 15.41 15.26 -1.91
CA ALA A 124 16.79 14.97 -1.55
C ALA A 124 16.83 14.20 -0.21
N ASN A 125 17.75 13.23 -0.07
CA ASN A 125 17.83 12.40 1.14
C ASN A 125 18.60 13.07 2.31
N GLY A 126 19.16 14.27 2.09
CA GLY A 126 19.91 15.03 3.09
C GLY A 126 21.26 14.42 3.52
N LYS A 127 21.68 13.31 2.90
CA LYS A 127 22.99 12.67 3.08
C LYS A 127 23.81 12.91 1.80
N GLN A 128 24.52 14.03 1.76
CA GLN A 128 25.59 14.29 0.79
C GLN A 128 26.94 14.07 1.44
#